data_AF-A0A3B0K8C2-F1
#
_entry.id   AF-A0A3B0K8C2-F1
#
_cell.length_a   1.000
_cell.length_b   1.000
_cell.length_c   1.000
_cell.angle_alpha   90.00
_cell.angle_beta   90.00
_cell.angle_gamma   90.00
#
_symmetry.space_group_name_H-M   'P 1'
#
loop_
_entity.id
_entity.type
_entity.pdbx_description
1 polymer ?
#
loop_
_entity_poly.entity_id
_entity_poly.type
_entity_poly.pdbx_seq_one_letter_code
_entity_poly.pdbx_strand_id
1 'polypeptide(L)'
;MQFTFQCKKKRCSFRNSNATPLPEQGERYHGVFTGLSVEISEPTQAKSLHDSGCYGKGSKSRGGPASGDEDETLLLGLEESCFLAFYLKVLDIQNLSGTSLGWEEFLKAAKDLNDRFVENLACYLYLKSKNWVIKSGIKFGGDFLIYKQSPQHFHASFLVIVQTPADFDYYQPKNLKGVQRVAETSDKDVLLLTVVQPKEDDSNLATPEALKDISVTETIVRRFNYSSFVQSKQK
;
A
#
# COMPACT_ATOMS: atom_id res chain seq x y z
N MET A 1 -20.68 -16.28 -12.10
CA MET A 1 -19.32 -16.79 -11.84
C MET A 1 -18.60 -15.77 -11.00
N GLN A 2 -18.16 -16.11 -9.78
CA GLN A 2 -17.22 -15.26 -9.04
C GLN A 2 -15.92 -15.21 -9.85
N PHE A 3 -15.49 -14.00 -10.21
CA PHE A 3 -14.27 -13.79 -10.97
C PHE A 3 -13.06 -14.06 -10.07
N THR A 4 -12.22 -15.03 -10.43
CA THR A 4 -10.98 -15.35 -9.69
C THR A 4 -9.78 -14.86 -10.49
N PHE A 5 -9.00 -13.93 -9.93
CA PHE A 5 -7.76 -13.46 -10.54
C PHE A 5 -6.63 -14.49 -10.38
N GLN A 6 -5.87 -14.74 -11.44
CA GLN A 6 -4.70 -15.62 -11.37
C GLN A 6 -3.46 -14.85 -10.92
N CYS A 7 -2.98 -15.11 -9.71
CA CYS A 7 -1.74 -14.53 -9.21
C CYS A 7 -0.53 -15.29 -9.75
N LYS A 8 0.42 -14.55 -10.35
CA LYS A 8 1.61 -15.12 -10.98
C LYS A 8 2.74 -15.32 -9.97
N LYS A 9 3.00 -16.59 -9.62
CA LYS A 9 4.10 -16.98 -8.73
C LYS A 9 5.44 -16.93 -9.48
N LYS A 10 6.47 -16.39 -8.84
CA LYS A 10 7.85 -16.41 -9.32
C LYS A 10 8.44 -17.80 -9.17
N ARG A 11 9.29 -18.20 -10.11
CA ARG A 11 10.16 -19.38 -9.92
C ARG A 11 11.18 -19.04 -8.83
N CYS A 12 10.95 -19.54 -7.61
CA CYS A 12 11.83 -19.35 -6.46
C CYS A 12 11.89 -20.66 -5.66
N SER A 13 13.03 -20.93 -5.00
CA SER A 13 13.22 -22.14 -4.20
C SER A 13 12.59 -22.06 -2.80
N PHE A 14 12.10 -20.88 -2.41
CA PHE A 14 11.51 -20.64 -1.10
C PHE A 14 10.15 -21.34 -0.98
N ARG A 15 9.96 -22.09 0.12
CA ARG A 15 8.71 -22.77 0.45
C ARG A 15 7.64 -21.73 0.80
N ASN A 16 6.41 -21.97 0.33
CA ASN A 16 5.25 -21.13 0.69
C ASN A 16 5.10 -21.09 2.22
N SER A 17 5.23 -19.91 2.82
CA SER A 17 4.54 -19.61 4.07
C SER A 17 3.19 -18.98 3.70
N ASN A 18 2.09 -19.60 4.11
CA ASN A 18 0.78 -18.95 4.08
C ASN A 18 0.70 -17.99 5.28
N ALA A 19 1.57 -16.98 5.32
CA ALA A 19 1.57 -15.98 6.37
C ALA A 19 0.65 -14.82 5.97
N THR A 20 -0.23 -14.44 6.88
CA THR A 20 -0.98 -13.18 6.80
C THR A 20 0.03 -12.03 6.88
N PRO A 21 -0.06 -10.98 6.03
CA PRO A 21 0.94 -9.91 6.00
C PRO A 21 0.73 -8.90 7.13
N LEU A 22 0.63 -9.38 8.36
CA LEU A 22 0.43 -8.61 9.58
C LEU A 22 1.47 -9.06 10.62
N PRO A 23 2.07 -8.12 11.37
CA PRO A 23 2.99 -8.46 12.46
C PRO A 23 2.27 -9.26 13.56
N GLU A 24 3.03 -10.08 14.29
CA GLU A 24 2.51 -10.88 15.40
C GLU A 24 2.05 -10.00 16.56
N GLN A 25 1.02 -10.46 17.29
CA GLN A 25 0.48 -9.72 18.44
C GLN A 25 1.46 -9.78 19.61
N GLY A 26 2.11 -8.65 19.92
CA GLY A 26 2.98 -8.49 21.10
C GLY A 26 4.33 -7.82 20.81
N GLU A 27 4.76 -7.77 19.55
CA GLU A 27 5.96 -7.00 19.18
C GLU A 27 5.65 -5.50 19.16
N ARG A 28 6.53 -4.70 19.78
CA ARG A 28 6.50 -3.23 19.68
C ARG A 28 7.73 -2.74 18.94
N TYR A 29 7.47 -1.91 17.94
CA TYR A 29 8.47 -1.26 17.11
C TYR A 29 8.56 0.21 17.48
N HIS A 30 9.75 0.79 17.35
CA HIS A 30 9.98 2.21 17.59
C HIS A 30 10.45 2.86 16.30
N GLY A 31 9.75 3.91 15.88
CA GLY A 31 10.06 4.66 14.67
C GLY A 31 10.24 6.14 14.94
N VAL A 32 11.16 6.77 14.21
CA VAL A 32 11.39 8.22 14.26
C VAL A 32 10.86 8.85 12.99
N PHE A 33 9.92 9.80 13.11
CA PHE A 33 9.43 10.59 12.00
C PHE A 33 10.43 11.69 11.64
N THR A 34 10.98 11.61 10.44
CA THR A 34 12.01 12.53 9.94
C THR A 34 11.45 13.75 9.22
N GLY A 35 10.12 13.88 9.15
CA GLY A 35 9.43 14.90 8.37
C GLY A 35 9.14 14.49 6.92
N LEU A 36 9.59 13.29 6.49
CA LEU A 36 9.28 12.72 5.17
C LEU A 36 8.74 11.29 5.30
N SER A 37 9.33 10.50 6.19
CA SER A 37 8.96 9.11 6.47
C SER A 37 9.22 8.77 7.94
N VAL A 38 8.74 7.61 8.38
CA VAL A 38 9.10 7.04 9.68
C VAL A 38 10.22 6.03 9.49
N GLU A 39 11.30 6.17 10.25
CA GLU A 39 12.47 5.32 10.16
C GLU A 39 12.63 4.44 11.40
N ILE A 40 12.91 3.16 11.20
CA ILE A 40 13.32 2.24 12.26
C ILE A 40 14.82 2.00 12.10
N SER A 41 15.59 2.51 13.06
CA SER A 41 17.05 2.40 13.06
C SER A 41 17.55 1.07 13.64
N GLU A 42 16.78 0.45 14.53
CA GLU A 42 17.18 -0.81 15.17
C GLU A 42 17.10 -1.99 14.16
N PRO A 43 18.23 -2.62 13.79
CA PRO A 43 18.25 -3.61 12.70
C PRO A 43 17.38 -4.84 12.96
N THR A 44 17.28 -5.27 14.22
CA THR A 44 16.49 -6.43 14.61
C THR A 44 14.98 -6.19 14.41
N GLN A 45 14.50 -5.04 14.87
CA GLN A 45 13.12 -4.57 14.68
C GLN A 45 12.81 -4.34 13.19
N ALA A 46 13.72 -3.67 12.49
CA ALA A 46 13.61 -3.36 11.07
C ALA A 46 13.45 -4.64 10.22
N LYS A 47 14.26 -5.67 10.51
CA LYS A 47 14.16 -6.96 9.83
C LYS A 47 12.88 -7.71 10.20
N SER A 48 12.52 -7.80 11.49
CA SER A 48 11.29 -8.48 11.93
C SER A 48 10.04 -7.89 11.28
N LEU A 49 9.91 -6.55 11.30
CA LEU A 49 8.78 -5.86 10.70
C LEU A 49 8.73 -6.06 9.18
N HIS A 50 9.89 -6.07 8.51
CA HIS A 50 9.92 -6.37 7.07
C HIS A 50 9.52 -7.82 6.76
N ASP A 51 9.98 -8.78 7.55
CA ASP A 51 9.72 -10.21 7.32
C ASP A 51 8.26 -10.59 7.61
N SER A 52 7.59 -9.89 8.53
CA SER A 52 6.19 -10.18 8.91
C SER A 52 5.14 -9.79 7.85
N GLY A 53 5.40 -8.75 7.06
CA GLY A 53 4.40 -8.27 6.09
C GLY A 53 4.94 -7.50 4.90
N CYS A 54 6.26 -7.56 4.69
CA CYS A 54 6.97 -6.69 3.76
C CYS A 54 6.62 -5.23 4.00
N TYR A 55 6.70 -4.74 5.24
CA TYR A 55 6.53 -3.31 5.52
C TYR A 55 7.84 -2.56 5.20
N GLY A 56 7.71 -1.33 4.72
CA GLY A 56 8.84 -0.44 4.49
C GLY A 56 9.85 -0.90 3.43
N LYS A 57 10.95 -0.18 3.36
CA LYS A 57 12.06 -0.39 2.43
C LYS A 57 13.37 0.00 3.12
N GLY A 58 14.43 -0.78 2.94
CA GLY A 58 15.75 -0.40 3.42
C GLY A 58 16.21 0.92 2.79
N SER A 59 16.85 1.77 3.58
CA SER A 59 17.37 3.06 3.12
C SER A 59 18.44 2.90 2.04
N LYS A 60 19.22 1.82 2.10
CA LYS A 60 20.30 1.48 1.16
C LYS A 60 20.00 0.28 0.27
N SER A 61 18.85 -0.37 0.47
CA SER A 61 18.47 -1.60 -0.24
C SER A 61 17.27 -1.42 -1.18
N ARG A 62 17.17 -2.31 -2.17
CA ARG A 62 16.01 -2.34 -3.09
C ARG A 62 14.75 -2.96 -2.47
N GLY A 63 14.91 -3.75 -1.41
CA GLY A 63 13.85 -4.44 -0.65
C GLY A 63 13.87 -4.01 0.81
N GLY A 64 13.77 -4.95 1.74
CA GLY A 64 14.06 -4.70 3.16
C GLY A 64 15.55 -4.41 3.43
N PRO A 65 15.90 -4.06 4.67
CA PRO A 65 17.28 -3.77 5.06
C PRO A 65 18.13 -5.05 4.95
N ALA A 66 19.06 -5.04 4.00
CA ALA A 66 19.90 -6.18 3.65
C ALA A 66 21.26 -5.76 3.04
N SER A 67 21.68 -4.49 3.15
CA SER A 67 22.95 -4.03 2.62
C SER A 67 24.14 -4.54 3.43
N GLY A 68 23.90 -4.84 4.72
CA GLY A 68 24.94 -5.23 5.68
C GLY A 68 25.65 -4.03 6.32
N ASP A 69 25.25 -2.80 5.99
CA ASP A 69 25.77 -1.59 6.61
C ASP A 69 25.12 -1.36 7.98
N GLU A 70 25.90 -0.89 8.96
CA GLU A 70 25.42 -0.65 10.33
C GLU A 70 24.42 0.52 10.42
N ASP A 71 24.47 1.46 9.48
CA ASP A 71 23.61 2.64 9.40
C ASP A 71 22.42 2.46 8.44
N GLU A 72 22.14 1.25 7.98
CA GLU A 72 20.93 0.98 7.20
C GLU A 72 19.68 0.98 8.09
N THR A 73 18.69 1.79 7.72
CA THR A 73 17.41 1.92 8.42
C THR A 73 16.27 1.37 7.57
N LEU A 74 15.15 1.00 8.20
CA LEU A 74 13.92 0.68 7.49
C LEU A 74 13.05 1.94 7.39
N LEU A 75 12.79 2.37 6.16
CA LEU A 75 11.92 3.50 5.83
C LEU A 75 10.49 3.00 5.62
N LEU A 76 9.55 3.50 6.41
CA LEU A 76 8.12 3.22 6.28
C LEU A 76 7.42 4.34 5.51
N GLY A 77 6.50 3.97 4.62
CA GLY A 77 5.57 4.94 4.01
C GLY A 77 4.64 5.55 5.07
N LEU A 78 4.07 6.72 4.78
CA LEU A 78 3.17 7.40 5.72
C LEU A 78 1.94 6.55 6.02
N GLU A 79 1.33 5.93 5.01
CA GLU A 79 0.17 5.06 5.16
C GLU A 79 0.52 3.78 5.94
N GLU A 80 1.71 3.21 5.69
CA GLU A 80 2.21 2.05 6.43
C GLU A 80 2.40 2.39 7.92
N SER A 81 3.06 3.52 8.20
CA SER A 81 3.34 3.99 9.55
C SER A 81 2.05 4.28 10.31
N CYS A 82 1.11 4.96 9.67
CA CYS A 82 -0.20 5.26 10.23
C CYS A 82 -0.97 3.98 10.57
N PHE A 83 -0.97 2.99 9.67
CA PHE A 83 -1.61 1.71 9.89
C PHE A 83 -0.99 0.94 11.08
N LEU A 84 0.34 0.85 11.12
CA LEU A 84 1.07 0.13 12.17
C LEU A 84 0.89 0.79 13.54
N ALA A 85 0.92 2.13 13.60
CA ALA A 85 0.86 2.87 14.86
C ALA A 85 -0.55 2.96 15.43
N PHE A 86 -1.55 3.34 14.62
CA PHE A 86 -2.86 3.71 15.15
C PHE A 86 -3.91 2.61 15.04
N TYR A 87 -3.78 1.70 14.07
CA TYR A 87 -4.74 0.61 13.86
C TYR A 87 -4.26 -0.69 14.49
N LEU A 88 -3.01 -1.08 14.23
CA LEU A 88 -2.42 -2.28 14.82
C LEU A 88 -1.82 -2.04 16.20
N LYS A 89 -1.45 -0.78 16.52
CA LYS A 89 -0.85 -0.39 17.81
C LYS A 89 0.43 -1.17 18.13
N VAL A 90 1.23 -1.42 17.09
CA VAL A 90 2.52 -2.12 17.19
C VAL A 90 3.71 -1.18 16.97
N LEU A 91 3.49 0.05 16.49
CA LEU A 91 4.55 1.02 16.21
C LEU A 91 4.35 2.28 17.06
N ASP A 92 5.34 2.60 17.88
CA ASP A 92 5.41 3.87 18.60
C ASP A 92 6.22 4.86 17.75
N ILE A 93 5.59 5.98 17.34
CA ILE A 93 6.22 7.01 16.51
C ILE A 93 6.70 8.16 17.40
N GLN A 94 7.95 8.58 17.22
CA GLN A 94 8.54 9.74 17.89
C GLN A 94 9.00 10.77 16.86
N ASN A 95 9.04 12.05 17.24
CA ASN A 95 9.69 13.08 16.45
C ASN A 95 11.22 13.06 16.64
N LEU A 96 11.94 13.91 15.91
CA LEU A 96 13.39 14.08 16.05
C LEU A 96 13.85 14.54 17.44
N SER A 97 12.95 15.12 18.24
CA SER A 97 13.21 15.55 19.61
C SER A 97 12.94 14.45 20.65
N GLY A 98 12.48 13.25 20.23
CA GLY A 98 12.13 12.14 21.11
C GLY A 98 10.73 12.19 21.71
N THR A 99 9.91 13.17 21.34
CA THR A 99 8.51 13.26 21.79
C THR A 99 7.64 12.30 20.97
N SER A 100 6.78 11.53 21.64
CA SER A 100 5.82 10.66 20.96
C SER A 100 4.81 11.48 20.15
N LEU A 101 4.60 11.09 18.89
CA LEU A 101 3.66 11.73 17.97
C LEU A 101 2.28 11.10 18.09
N GLY A 102 1.30 11.93 18.44
CA GLY A 102 -0.11 11.52 18.49
C GLY A 102 -0.75 11.40 17.11
N TRP A 103 -1.99 10.89 17.07
CA TRP A 103 -2.79 10.77 15.84
C TRP A 103 -2.94 12.10 15.11
N GLU A 104 -3.38 13.14 15.82
CA GLU A 104 -3.67 14.44 15.21
C GLU A 104 -2.41 15.10 14.62
N GLU A 105 -1.30 15.02 15.35
CA GLU A 105 -0.01 15.58 14.92
C GLU A 105 0.53 14.83 13.71
N PHE A 106 0.49 13.49 13.73
CA PHE A 106 0.92 12.66 12.62
C PHE A 106 0.05 12.86 11.39
N LEU A 107 -1.28 12.88 11.56
CA LEU A 107 -2.24 13.08 10.49
C LEU A 107 -2.03 14.44 9.82
N LYS A 108 -1.82 15.49 10.62
CA LYS A 108 -1.51 16.83 10.11
C LYS A 108 -0.22 16.82 9.29
N ALA A 109 0.87 16.28 9.85
CA ALA A 109 2.15 16.20 9.15
C ALA A 109 2.06 15.38 7.84
N ALA A 110 1.27 14.31 7.84
CA ALA A 110 1.05 13.49 6.66
C ALA A 110 0.22 14.19 5.58
N LYS A 111 -0.83 14.94 5.99
CA LYS A 111 -1.62 15.80 5.08
C LYS A 111 -0.76 16.91 4.48
N ASP A 112 0.11 17.54 5.26
CA ASP A 112 1.02 18.60 4.79
C ASP A 112 2.02 18.09 3.72
N LEU A 113 2.37 16.79 3.77
CA LEU A 113 3.25 16.16 2.78
C LEU A 113 2.50 15.62 1.55
N ASN A 114 1.25 15.19 1.75
CA ASN A 114 0.41 14.61 0.72
C ASN A 114 -1.05 15.02 0.95
N ASP A 115 -1.55 15.94 0.14
CA ASP A 115 -2.94 16.41 0.19
C ASP A 115 -3.96 15.27 0.05
N ARG A 116 -3.56 14.14 -0.56
CA ARG A 116 -4.38 12.94 -0.81
C ARG A 116 -4.17 11.83 0.21
N PHE A 117 -3.52 12.15 1.33
CA PHE A 117 -3.14 11.17 2.34
C PHE A 117 -4.35 10.41 2.91
N VAL A 118 -5.47 11.10 3.12
CA VAL A 118 -6.69 10.50 3.69
C VAL A 118 -7.26 9.43 2.75
N GLU A 119 -7.36 9.72 1.46
CA GLU A 119 -7.84 8.80 0.43
C GLU A 119 -6.89 7.63 0.25
N ASN A 120 -5.58 7.90 0.25
CA ASN A 120 -4.55 6.87 0.16
C ASN A 120 -4.59 5.94 1.37
N LEU A 121 -4.74 6.48 2.57
CA LEU A 121 -4.86 5.70 3.81
C LEU A 121 -6.13 4.85 3.80
N ALA A 122 -7.28 5.39 3.40
CA ALA A 122 -8.53 4.62 3.27
C ALA A 122 -8.37 3.44 2.30
N CYS A 123 -7.76 3.68 1.14
CA CYS A 123 -7.41 2.62 0.18
C CYS A 123 -6.42 1.60 0.75
N TYR A 124 -5.41 2.05 1.49
CA TYR A 124 -4.42 1.19 2.12
C TYR A 124 -5.10 0.24 3.12
N LEU A 125 -5.97 0.76 3.99
CA LEU A 125 -6.75 -0.03 4.96
C LEU A 125 -7.67 -1.03 4.25
N TYR A 126 -8.36 -0.59 3.19
CA TYR A 126 -9.20 -1.46 2.37
C TYR A 126 -8.40 -2.64 1.79
N LEU A 127 -7.24 -2.36 1.20
CA LEU A 127 -6.36 -3.38 0.64
C LEU A 127 -5.79 -4.31 1.71
N LYS A 128 -5.44 -3.79 2.89
CA LYS A 128 -4.98 -4.59 4.03
C LYS A 128 -6.06 -5.53 4.57
N SER A 129 -7.33 -5.10 4.62
CA SER A 129 -8.45 -5.97 5.01
C SER A 129 -8.63 -7.17 4.07
N LYS A 130 -8.14 -7.06 2.82
CA LYS A 130 -8.09 -8.15 1.83
C LYS A 130 -6.77 -8.93 1.84
N ASN A 131 -5.91 -8.70 2.83
CA ASN A 131 -4.61 -9.35 3.01
C ASN A 131 -3.62 -9.12 1.85
N TRP A 132 -3.70 -7.98 1.15
CA TRP A 132 -2.69 -7.64 0.16
C TRP A 132 -1.39 -7.17 0.81
N VAL A 133 -0.26 -7.59 0.24
CA VAL A 133 1.02 -6.92 0.47
C VAL A 133 1.07 -5.69 -0.44
N ILE A 134 1.28 -4.52 0.15
CA ILE A 134 1.20 -3.22 -0.53
C ILE A 134 2.61 -2.63 -0.59
N LYS A 135 2.99 -2.08 -1.74
CA LYS A 135 4.24 -1.32 -1.95
C LYS A 135 3.95 -0.05 -2.74
N SER A 136 4.90 0.89 -2.73
CA SER A 136 4.79 2.10 -3.54
C SER A 136 4.67 1.76 -5.04
N GLY A 137 3.71 2.41 -5.71
CA GLY A 137 3.43 2.29 -7.13
C GLY A 137 4.22 3.23 -8.04
N ILE A 138 5.02 4.14 -7.47
CA ILE A 138 5.62 5.27 -8.18
C ILE A 138 6.41 4.88 -9.43
N LYS A 139 7.07 3.70 -9.41
CA LYS A 139 7.85 3.18 -10.54
C LYS A 139 7.02 2.88 -11.79
N PHE A 140 5.71 2.73 -11.64
CA PHE A 140 4.77 2.45 -12.73
C PHE A 140 3.73 3.56 -12.89
N GLY A 141 3.93 4.71 -12.23
CA GLY A 141 3.02 5.86 -12.34
C GLY A 141 1.66 5.64 -11.66
N GLY A 142 1.64 4.88 -10.56
CA GLY A 142 0.45 4.75 -9.71
C GLY A 142 0.78 4.86 -8.22
N ASP A 143 -0.24 4.79 -7.39
CA ASP A 143 -0.12 5.00 -5.94
C ASP A 143 0.47 3.77 -5.26
N PHE A 144 -0.08 2.59 -5.57
CA PHE A 144 0.36 1.33 -4.98
C PHE A 144 0.61 0.23 -6.00
N LEU A 145 1.45 -0.73 -5.60
CA LEU A 145 1.52 -2.06 -6.17
C LEU A 145 1.05 -3.05 -5.12
N ILE A 146 0.16 -3.96 -5.52
CA ILE A 146 -0.33 -5.00 -4.62
C ILE A 146 0.06 -6.39 -5.09
N TYR A 147 0.45 -7.20 -4.12
CA TYR A 147 0.97 -8.55 -4.29
C TYR A 147 0.20 -9.51 -3.41
N LYS A 148 -0.11 -10.70 -3.92
CA LYS A 148 -0.79 -11.75 -3.14
C LYS A 148 -0.02 -12.12 -1.87
N GLN A 149 1.30 -12.09 -1.96
CA GLN A 149 2.24 -12.35 -0.86
C GLN A 149 3.48 -11.47 -1.10
N SER A 150 4.63 -11.83 -0.55
CA SER A 150 5.88 -11.06 -0.71
C SER A 150 6.28 -10.84 -2.19
N PRO A 151 6.83 -9.65 -2.52
CA PRO A 151 7.44 -9.37 -3.83
C PRO A 151 8.57 -10.31 -4.22
N GLN A 152 9.14 -11.08 -3.27
CA GLN A 152 10.12 -12.12 -3.58
C GLN A 152 9.47 -13.36 -4.21
N HIS A 153 8.21 -13.65 -3.86
CA HIS A 153 7.50 -14.87 -4.25
C HIS A 153 6.50 -14.65 -5.39
N PHE A 154 5.91 -13.46 -5.49
CA PHE A 154 4.88 -13.15 -6.49
C PHE A 154 5.24 -11.91 -7.30
N HIS A 155 4.78 -11.87 -8.55
CA HIS A 155 4.69 -10.62 -9.30
C HIS A 155 3.53 -9.77 -8.74
N ALA A 156 3.64 -8.45 -8.85
CA ALA A 156 2.52 -7.58 -8.49
C ALA A 156 1.32 -7.95 -9.37
N SER A 157 0.15 -8.07 -8.75
CA SER A 157 -1.08 -8.42 -9.47
C SER A 157 -1.71 -7.19 -10.09
N PHE A 158 -1.70 -6.07 -9.35
CA PHE A 158 -2.27 -4.81 -9.81
C PHE A 158 -1.34 -3.63 -9.59
N LEU A 159 -1.36 -2.70 -10.55
CA LEU A 159 -1.05 -1.30 -10.35
C LEU A 159 -2.32 -0.60 -9.86
N VAL A 160 -2.28 -0.07 -8.64
CA VAL A 160 -3.41 0.61 -8.03
C VAL A 160 -3.32 2.10 -8.31
N ILE A 161 -4.46 2.67 -8.67
CA ILE A 161 -4.67 4.11 -8.81
C ILE A 161 -5.80 4.51 -7.88
N VAL A 162 -5.53 5.46 -6.99
CA VAL A 162 -6.50 6.05 -6.09
C VAL A 162 -7.14 7.26 -6.78
N GLN A 163 -8.45 7.31 -6.79
CA GLN A 163 -9.20 8.42 -7.38
C GLN A 163 -10.41 8.79 -6.51
N THR A 164 -10.85 10.03 -6.64
CA THR A 164 -12.08 10.56 -6.07
C THR A 164 -13.07 10.91 -7.18
N PRO A 165 -14.35 11.16 -6.89
CA PRO A 165 -15.31 11.63 -7.89
C PRO A 165 -14.86 12.87 -8.67
N ALA A 166 -14.03 13.72 -8.07
CA ALA A 166 -13.45 14.89 -8.73
C ALA A 166 -12.50 14.54 -9.88
N ASP A 167 -11.94 13.33 -9.89
CA ASP A 167 -10.95 12.89 -10.90
C ASP A 167 -11.58 12.14 -12.08
N PHE A 168 -12.91 11.98 -12.10
CA PHE A 168 -13.59 11.20 -13.14
C PHE A 168 -13.36 11.77 -14.54
N ASP A 169 -13.20 13.09 -14.66
CA ASP A 169 -12.87 13.74 -15.92
C ASP A 169 -11.42 13.46 -16.37
N TYR A 170 -10.51 13.22 -15.41
CA TYR A 170 -9.13 12.88 -15.72
C TYR A 170 -8.98 11.41 -16.10
N TYR A 171 -9.58 10.47 -15.37
CA TYR A 171 -9.49 9.03 -15.67
C TYR A 171 -10.48 8.57 -16.76
N GLN A 172 -10.76 9.43 -17.73
CA GLN A 172 -11.48 9.06 -18.93
C GLN A 172 -10.73 7.98 -19.76
N PRO A 173 -11.44 7.24 -20.62
CA PRO A 173 -10.87 6.11 -21.36
C PRO A 173 -9.58 6.41 -22.15
N LYS A 174 -9.35 7.68 -22.54
CA LYS A 174 -8.11 8.10 -23.21
C LYS A 174 -6.89 8.06 -22.29
N ASN A 175 -6.99 8.65 -21.11
CA ASN A 175 -5.86 8.73 -20.16
C ASN A 175 -5.59 7.37 -19.52
N LEU A 176 -6.66 6.59 -19.29
CA LEU A 176 -6.56 5.25 -18.73
C LEU A 176 -5.76 4.28 -19.62
N LYS A 177 -5.78 4.47 -20.95
CA LYS A 177 -4.95 3.68 -21.88
C LYS A 177 -3.45 3.88 -21.67
N GLY A 178 -3.03 5.07 -21.26
CA GLY A 178 -1.63 5.35 -20.94
C GLY A 178 -1.17 4.55 -19.72
N VAL A 179 -1.95 4.61 -18.64
CA VAL A 179 -1.70 3.83 -17.42
C VAL A 179 -1.71 2.33 -17.72
N GLN A 180 -2.71 1.87 -18.48
CA GLN A 180 -2.82 0.48 -18.90
C GLN A 180 -1.59 0.02 -19.70
N ARG A 181 -1.10 0.84 -20.63
CA ARG A 181 0.13 0.53 -21.39
C ARG A 181 1.32 0.32 -20.45
N VAL A 182 1.51 1.20 -19.47
CA VAL A 182 2.62 1.07 -18.50
C VAL A 182 2.46 -0.20 -17.66
N ALA A 183 1.26 -0.46 -17.15
CA ALA A 183 0.98 -1.67 -16.37
C ALA A 183 1.24 -2.96 -17.18
N GLU A 184 0.78 -3.01 -18.43
CA GLU A 184 0.94 -4.16 -19.34
C GLU A 184 2.40 -4.48 -19.66
N THR A 185 3.30 -3.48 -19.74
CA THR A 185 4.74 -3.74 -20.00
C THR A 185 5.39 -4.62 -18.93
N SER A 186 4.74 -4.72 -17.78
CA SER A 186 5.23 -5.46 -16.62
C SER A 186 4.17 -6.41 -16.07
N ASP A 187 3.22 -6.79 -16.94
CA ASP A 187 2.22 -7.84 -16.75
C ASP A 187 1.33 -7.65 -15.50
N LYS A 188 0.91 -6.40 -15.29
CA LYS A 188 -0.01 -5.99 -14.22
C LYS A 188 -1.34 -5.55 -14.82
N ASP A 189 -2.43 -5.84 -14.12
CA ASP A 189 -3.71 -5.20 -14.37
C ASP A 189 -3.75 -3.83 -13.66
N VAL A 190 -4.61 -2.93 -14.13
CA VAL A 190 -4.86 -1.65 -13.42
C VAL A 190 -6.08 -1.85 -12.50
N LEU A 191 -5.95 -1.45 -11.24
CA LEU A 191 -7.03 -1.43 -10.26
C LEU A 191 -7.32 0.03 -9.88
N LEU A 192 -8.46 0.54 -10.29
CA LEU A 192 -8.95 1.84 -9.84
C LEU A 192 -9.66 1.65 -8.49
N LEU A 193 -9.22 2.37 -7.47
CA LEU A 193 -9.92 2.49 -6.19
C LEU A 193 -10.55 3.88 -6.12
N THR A 194 -11.88 3.91 -6.16
CA THR A 194 -12.65 5.15 -6.06
C THR A 194 -13.05 5.38 -4.61
N VAL A 195 -12.55 6.46 -4.03
CA VAL A 195 -12.84 6.88 -2.66
C VAL A 195 -13.94 7.92 -2.67
N VAL A 196 -15.05 7.63 -1.98
CA VAL A 196 -16.15 8.58 -1.78
C VAL A 196 -16.26 8.87 -0.29
N GLN A 197 -15.91 10.10 0.07
CA GLN A 197 -16.07 10.63 1.41
C GLN A 197 -17.52 11.10 1.63
N PRO A 198 -18.12 10.85 2.81
CA PRO A 198 -19.39 11.46 3.17
C PRO A 198 -19.25 13.00 3.23
N LYS A 199 -20.33 13.73 2.94
CA LYS A 199 -20.34 15.21 2.78
C LYS A 199 -20.09 16.01 4.08
N GLU A 200 -19.55 15.41 5.14
CA GLU A 200 -19.33 16.09 6.42
C GLU A 200 -17.89 16.61 6.57
N ASP A 201 -17.77 17.73 7.27
CA ASP A 201 -16.58 18.58 7.40
C ASP A 201 -15.31 17.83 7.87
N ASP A 202 -14.15 18.34 7.43
CA ASP A 202 -12.78 17.92 7.78
C ASP A 202 -12.56 17.70 9.31
N SER A 203 -13.40 18.28 10.16
CA SER A 203 -13.40 18.12 11.62
C SER A 203 -13.65 16.69 12.10
N ASN A 204 -14.20 15.82 11.25
CA ASN A 204 -14.52 14.43 11.64
C ASN A 204 -13.30 13.51 11.72
N LEU A 205 -12.11 13.90 11.24
CA LEU A 205 -10.91 13.05 11.25
C LEU A 205 -10.13 13.06 12.59
N ALA A 206 -10.75 13.52 13.68
CA ALA A 206 -10.13 13.58 15.00
C ALA A 206 -9.73 12.21 15.57
N THR A 207 -10.34 11.12 15.08
CA THR A 207 -10.01 9.76 15.50
C THR A 207 -9.71 8.84 14.31
N PRO A 208 -8.87 7.79 14.50
CA PRO A 208 -8.64 6.77 13.47
C PRO A 208 -9.93 6.06 13.00
N GLU A 209 -10.97 6.06 13.83
CA GLU A 209 -12.22 5.35 13.57
C GLU A 209 -13.11 6.07 12.56
N ALA A 210 -12.92 7.37 12.37
CA ALA A 210 -13.68 8.19 11.42
C ALA A 210 -13.52 7.74 9.95
N LEU A 211 -12.44 7.02 9.64
CA LEU A 211 -12.19 6.48 8.30
C LEU A 211 -13.11 5.30 7.93
N LYS A 212 -13.88 4.77 8.88
CA LYS A 212 -14.86 3.69 8.64
C LYS A 212 -16.01 4.10 7.72
N ASP A 213 -16.35 5.38 7.72
CA ASP A 213 -17.48 5.91 6.93
C ASP A 213 -17.10 6.18 5.47
N ILE A 214 -15.81 6.10 5.14
CA ILE A 214 -15.32 6.25 3.77
C ILE A 214 -15.61 4.98 2.97
N SER A 215 -16.28 5.15 1.84
CA SER A 215 -16.53 4.04 0.91
C SER A 215 -15.44 3.95 -0.16
N VAL A 216 -14.96 2.72 -0.40
CA VAL A 216 -13.97 2.42 -1.44
C VAL A 216 -14.58 1.44 -2.44
N THR A 217 -14.72 1.86 -3.69
CA THR A 217 -15.20 1.02 -4.80
C THR A 217 -14.04 0.62 -5.69
N GLU A 218 -13.91 -0.67 -5.98
CA GLU A 218 -12.84 -1.19 -6.84
C GLU A 218 -13.32 -1.44 -8.28
N THR A 219 -12.53 -1.03 -9.27
CA THR A 219 -12.78 -1.30 -10.69
C THR A 219 -11.51 -1.83 -11.34
N ILE A 220 -11.57 -3.06 -11.86
CA ILE A 220 -10.47 -3.66 -12.59
C ILE A 220 -10.54 -3.20 -14.06
N VAL A 221 -9.47 -2.60 -14.53
CA VAL A 221 -9.33 -2.13 -15.91
C VAL A 221 -8.47 -3.11 -16.68
N ARG A 222 -9.06 -3.68 -17.74
CA ARG A 222 -8.40 -4.65 -18.61
C ARG A 222 -8.63 -4.35 -20.07
N ARG A 223 -7.67 -4.76 -20.89
CA ARG A 223 -7.86 -4.82 -22.33
C ARG A 223 -8.94 -5.82 -22.66
N PHE A 224 -9.93 -5.39 -23.42
CA PHE A 224 -10.83 -6.35 -24.07
C PHE A 224 -10.04 -7.15 -25.10
N ASN A 225 -9.95 -8.47 -24.89
CA ASN A 225 -9.27 -9.36 -25.80
C ASN A 225 -10.32 -10.17 -26.59
N TYR A 226 -10.52 -9.76 -27.84
CA TYR A 226 -11.47 -10.36 -28.77
C TYR A 226 -11.26 -11.87 -28.95
N SER A 227 -10.01 -12.34 -29.03
CA SER A 227 -9.76 -13.77 -29.26
C SER A 227 -10.17 -14.62 -28.05
N SER A 228 -9.84 -14.16 -26.84
CA SER A 228 -10.27 -14.83 -25.60
C SER A 228 -11.80 -14.81 -25.41
N PHE A 229 -12.48 -13.75 -25.83
CA PHE A 229 -13.93 -13.62 -25.75
C PHE A 229 -14.66 -14.53 -26.76
N VAL A 230 -14.13 -14.67 -27.97
CA VAL A 230 -14.68 -15.59 -28.97
C VAL A 230 -14.48 -17.04 -28.52
N GLN A 231 -13.30 -17.37 -28.01
CA GLN A 231 -13.00 -18.73 -27.49
C GLN A 231 -13.84 -19.10 -26.26
N SER A 232 -14.18 -18.15 -25.39
CA SER A 232 -15.05 -18.41 -24.23
C SER A 232 -16.52 -18.62 -24.60
N LYS A 233 -16.97 -18.11 -25.76
CA LYS A 233 -18.32 -18.33 -26.30
C LYS A 233 -18.48 -19.64 -27.09
N GLN A 234 -17.38 -20.30 -27.43
CA GLN A 234 -17.38 -21.58 -28.15
C GLN A 234 -17.35 -22.81 -27.22
N LYS A 235 -17.34 -22.59 -25.89
CA LYS A 235 -17.52 -23.64 -24.87
C LYS A 235 -18.93 -23.56 -24.30
#